data_AF-A0A1J3HNK0-F1
#
_entry.id   AF-A0A1J3HNK0-F1
#
_cell.length_a   1.000
_cell.length_b   1.000
_cell.length_c   1.000
_cell.angle_alpha   90.00
_cell.angle_beta   90.00
_cell.angle_gamma   90.00
#
_symmetry.space_group_name_H-M   'P 1'
#
loop_
_entity.id
_entity.type
_entity.pdbx_description
1 polymer ?
#
loop_
_entity_poly.entity_id
_entity_poly.type
_entity_poly.pdbx_seq_one_letter_code
_entity_poly.pdbx_strand_id
1 'polypeptide(L)'
;KFELARPPAQTKLVAGQRNRVRQVRVRGGNLKFRALRLDAGNFSWTSEKVARKTRILDVVYNATSNELVRTKTLVKGAVVQVDATPFRNWYFRRYDIYLGKKKKVTEKKDKDGKVIEKKEKKPVSAATQKLRRHRASKRTALGAPFELQFRAGRLLAQLTSRPGQVGRADGILLEGAALA
;
A
#
# COMPACT_ATOMS: atom_id res chain seq x y z
N LYS A 1 -28.66 13.91 27.75
CA LYS A 1 -28.44 13.07 26.53
C LYS A 1 -27.10 12.32 26.65
N PHE A 2 -27.00 11.35 27.57
CA PHE A 2 -25.75 10.65 27.88
C PHE A 2 -25.58 9.34 27.09
N GLU A 3 -26.67 8.67 26.71
CA GLU A 3 -26.70 7.43 25.89
C GLU A 3 -26.83 7.68 24.37
N LEU A 4 -26.35 8.82 23.86
CA LEU A 4 -26.55 9.14 22.44
C LEU A 4 -25.70 8.26 21.51
N ALA A 5 -26.36 7.55 20.60
CA ALA A 5 -25.74 6.92 19.43
C ALA A 5 -26.06 7.68 18.13
N ARG A 6 -25.34 7.36 17.05
CA ARG A 6 -25.59 7.90 15.71
C ARG A 6 -25.54 6.79 14.66
N PRO A 7 -26.27 6.93 13.55
CA PRO A 7 -26.19 5.98 12.44
C PRO A 7 -24.76 5.82 11.92
N PRO A 8 -24.40 4.61 11.42
CA PRO A 8 -23.07 4.34 10.87
C PRO A 8 -22.80 5.17 9.60
N ALA A 9 -21.53 5.30 9.25
CA ALA A 9 -21.11 6.09 8.08
C ALA A 9 -21.26 5.34 6.74
N GLN A 10 -21.12 4.01 6.77
CA GLN A 10 -21.09 3.15 5.57
C GLN A 10 -20.16 3.70 4.48
N THR A 11 -18.92 4.02 4.87
CA THR A 11 -17.92 4.65 3.98
C THR A 11 -17.69 3.79 2.74
N LYS A 12 -17.97 4.33 1.55
CA LYS A 12 -17.82 3.63 0.28
C LYS A 12 -16.48 3.92 -0.37
N LEU A 13 -15.91 2.89 -0.97
CA LEU A 13 -14.84 3.05 -1.95
C LEU A 13 -15.44 3.64 -3.22
N VAL A 14 -14.92 4.78 -3.66
CA VAL A 14 -15.35 5.40 -4.93
C VAL A 14 -14.13 5.87 -5.68
N ALA A 15 -13.81 5.20 -6.78
CA ALA A 15 -12.66 5.53 -7.59
C ALA A 15 -12.87 6.84 -8.36
N GLY A 16 -11.88 7.75 -8.32
CA GLY A 16 -11.84 8.94 -9.17
C GLY A 16 -12.82 10.06 -8.78
N GLN A 17 -13.61 9.89 -7.73
CA GLN A 17 -14.45 10.97 -7.18
C GLN A 17 -13.76 11.68 -6.02
N ARG A 18 -14.15 12.94 -5.80
CA ARG A 18 -13.67 13.72 -4.66
C ARG A 18 -14.06 13.04 -3.34
N ASN A 19 -13.07 12.90 -2.46
CA ASN A 19 -13.29 12.42 -1.09
C ASN A 19 -14.34 13.26 -0.37
N ARG A 20 -15.33 12.60 0.21
CA ARG A 20 -16.43 13.24 0.94
C ARG A 20 -16.32 12.89 2.40
N VAL A 21 -15.90 13.86 3.21
CA VAL A 21 -15.77 13.74 4.66
C VAL A 21 -16.59 14.84 5.31
N ARG A 22 -17.47 14.47 6.24
CA ARG A 22 -18.28 15.43 7.02
C ARG A 22 -17.72 15.57 8.43
N GLN A 23 -17.66 16.80 8.92
CA GLN A 23 -17.38 17.04 10.34
C GLN A 23 -18.63 16.76 11.17
N VAL A 24 -18.43 16.15 12.33
CA VAL A 24 -19.49 15.78 13.26
C VAL A 24 -19.09 16.24 14.65
N ARG A 25 -19.82 17.21 15.20
CA ARG A 25 -19.65 17.65 16.59
C ARG A 25 -20.11 16.55 17.54
N VAL A 26 -19.24 16.18 18.47
CA VAL A 26 -19.52 15.20 19.53
C VAL A 26 -19.57 15.87 20.91
N ARG A 27 -19.91 15.10 21.95
CA ARG A 27 -19.97 15.60 23.33
C ARG A 27 -18.61 16.17 23.74
N GLY A 28 -18.63 17.25 24.53
CA GLY A 28 -17.41 17.95 24.98
C GLY A 28 -16.80 18.88 23.93
N GLY A 29 -17.54 19.25 22.88
CA GLY A 29 -17.07 20.23 21.88
C GLY A 29 -16.14 19.66 20.80
N ASN A 30 -15.65 18.42 20.95
CA ASN A 30 -14.76 17.78 19.99
C ASN A 30 -15.42 17.55 18.62
N LEU A 31 -14.58 17.42 17.59
CA LEU A 31 -14.97 17.08 16.23
C LEU A 31 -14.50 15.67 15.88
N LYS A 32 -15.36 14.91 15.22
CA LYS A 32 -15.00 13.68 14.53
C LYS A 32 -15.26 13.82 13.04
N PHE A 33 -14.52 13.06 12.25
CA PHE A 33 -14.58 13.13 10.78
C PHE A 33 -15.24 11.86 10.25
N ARG A 34 -16.43 12.02 9.67
CA ARG A 34 -17.20 10.94 9.08
C ARG A 34 -16.93 10.89 7.58
N ALA A 35 -16.07 9.96 7.16
CA ALA A 35 -15.90 9.67 5.74
C ALA A 35 -17.13 8.97 5.17
N LEU A 36 -17.61 9.45 4.03
CA LEU A 36 -18.69 8.84 3.25
C LEU A 36 -18.16 8.19 1.96
N ARG A 37 -17.19 8.84 1.32
CA ARG A 37 -16.52 8.34 0.10
C ARG A 37 -15.03 8.59 0.22
N LEU A 38 -14.22 7.56 -0.03
CA LEU A 38 -12.77 7.64 -0.07
C LEU A 38 -12.23 6.87 -1.29
N ASP A 39 -11.11 7.33 -1.83
CA ASP A 39 -10.43 6.71 -2.97
C ASP A 39 -8.99 6.24 -2.64
N ALA A 40 -8.39 6.79 -1.60
CA ALA A 40 -6.99 6.61 -1.25
C ALA A 40 -6.79 6.60 0.27
N GLY A 41 -5.68 6.01 0.68
CA GLY A 41 -5.27 5.86 2.08
C GLY A 41 -3.76 5.94 2.23
N ASN A 42 -3.29 6.11 3.46
CA ASN A 42 -1.88 5.93 3.78
C ASN A 42 -1.63 4.49 4.24
N PHE A 43 -0.75 3.79 3.53
CA PHE A 43 -0.43 2.40 3.83
C PHE A 43 1.02 2.28 4.27
N SER A 44 1.23 1.55 5.38
CA SER A 44 2.57 1.28 5.92
C SER A 44 3.11 -0.05 5.42
N TRP A 45 4.32 -0.02 4.91
CA TRP A 45 5.16 -1.18 4.66
C TRP A 45 6.04 -1.41 5.89
N THR A 46 5.67 -2.39 6.73
CA THR A 46 6.24 -2.56 8.07
C THR A 46 7.70 -3.00 8.05
N SER A 47 8.07 -3.98 7.22
CA SER A 47 9.46 -4.45 7.11
C SER A 47 10.43 -3.35 6.67
N GLU A 48 10.01 -2.50 5.73
CA GLU A 48 10.79 -1.37 5.21
C GLU A 48 10.61 -0.06 6.00
N LYS A 49 9.73 -0.05 7.02
CA LYS A 49 9.40 1.10 7.87
C LYS A 49 9.07 2.37 7.07
N VAL A 50 8.23 2.24 6.04
CA VAL A 50 7.82 3.37 5.19
C VAL A 50 6.31 3.38 4.99
N ALA A 51 5.70 4.56 5.10
CA ALA A 51 4.30 4.74 4.72
C ALA A 51 4.20 5.58 3.44
N ARG A 52 3.25 5.21 2.57
CA ARG A 52 2.95 5.95 1.34
C ARG A 52 1.45 6.06 1.14
N LYS A 53 1.04 7.23 0.64
CA LYS A 53 -0.31 7.43 0.13
C LYS A 53 -0.47 6.64 -1.16
N THR A 54 -1.44 5.74 -1.20
CA THR A 54 -1.76 4.92 -2.36
C THR A 54 -3.28 4.88 -2.57
N ARG A 55 -3.67 4.57 -3.81
CA ARG A 55 -5.08 4.39 -4.14
C ARG A 55 -5.55 3.02 -3.67
N ILE A 56 -6.76 2.98 -3.13
CA ILE A 56 -7.46 1.73 -2.83
C ILE A 56 -8.16 1.31 -4.11
N LEU A 57 -7.86 0.11 -4.57
CA LEU A 57 -8.41 -0.46 -5.80
C LEU A 57 -9.70 -1.22 -5.51
N ASP A 58 -9.67 -2.08 -4.51
CA ASP A 58 -10.80 -2.93 -4.20
C ASP A 58 -10.85 -3.38 -2.73
N VAL A 59 -12.03 -3.77 -2.25
CA VAL A 59 -12.23 -4.50 -0.99
C VAL A 59 -12.39 -5.98 -1.31
N VAL A 60 -11.51 -6.82 -0.78
CA VAL A 60 -11.41 -8.25 -1.12
C VAL A 60 -12.00 -9.13 -0.04
N TYR A 61 -11.72 -8.81 1.23
CA TYR A 61 -12.14 -9.65 2.34
C TYR A 61 -12.52 -8.83 3.56
N ASN A 62 -13.48 -9.34 4.32
CA ASN A 62 -13.88 -8.81 5.59
C ASN A 62 -14.32 -9.97 6.50
N ALA A 63 -13.74 -10.05 7.70
CA ALA A 63 -14.03 -11.12 8.64
C ALA A 63 -15.47 -11.07 9.20
N THR A 64 -16.10 -9.90 9.25
CA THR A 64 -17.41 -9.74 9.91
C THR A 64 -18.58 -9.98 8.97
N SER A 65 -18.48 -9.57 7.70
CA SER A 65 -19.60 -9.67 6.76
C SER A 65 -19.16 -9.59 5.30
N ASN A 66 -19.65 -10.53 4.50
CA ASN A 66 -19.45 -10.56 3.05
C ASN A 66 -20.17 -9.42 2.32
N GLU A 67 -21.24 -8.85 2.91
CA GLU A 67 -21.94 -7.71 2.32
C GLU A 67 -21.06 -6.45 2.28
N LEU A 68 -20.15 -6.30 3.24
CA LEU A 68 -19.20 -5.20 3.24
C LEU A 68 -18.18 -5.31 2.09
N VAL A 69 -17.86 -6.55 1.68
CA VAL A 69 -17.03 -6.82 0.49
C VAL A 69 -17.82 -6.52 -0.78
N ARG A 70 -19.05 -7.03 -0.91
CA ARG A 70 -19.92 -6.80 -2.09
C ARG A 70 -20.16 -5.32 -2.35
N THR A 71 -20.47 -4.59 -1.29
CA THR A 71 -20.80 -3.17 -1.37
C THR A 71 -19.58 -2.24 -1.27
N LYS A 72 -18.36 -2.79 -1.28
CA LYS A 72 -17.09 -2.07 -1.24
C LYS A 72 -17.02 -1.03 -0.12
N THR A 73 -17.40 -1.46 1.08
CA THR A 73 -17.43 -0.62 2.28
C THR A 73 -16.10 -0.69 3.03
N LEU A 74 -15.51 0.46 3.32
CA LEU A 74 -14.24 0.58 4.01
C LEU A 74 -14.47 0.57 5.52
N VAL A 75 -14.00 -0.49 6.19
CA VAL A 75 -14.05 -0.64 7.66
C VAL A 75 -12.70 -1.08 8.22
N LYS A 76 -12.49 -0.89 9.52
CA LYS A 76 -11.32 -1.43 10.21
C LYS A 76 -11.33 -2.96 10.08
N GLY A 77 -10.18 -3.53 9.74
CA GLY A 77 -9.98 -4.97 9.57
C GLY A 77 -10.30 -5.48 8.17
N ALA A 78 -10.90 -4.66 7.29
CA ALA A 78 -11.11 -5.05 5.90
C ALA A 78 -9.77 -5.20 5.17
N VAL A 79 -9.65 -6.26 4.38
CA VAL A 79 -8.52 -6.49 3.49
C VAL A 79 -8.86 -5.88 2.14
N VAL A 80 -7.97 -5.01 1.68
CA VAL A 80 -8.11 -4.21 0.47
C VAL A 80 -6.94 -4.46 -0.48
N GLN A 81 -7.19 -4.32 -1.78
CA GLN A 81 -6.15 -4.21 -2.80
C GLN A 81 -5.75 -2.76 -2.95
N VAL A 82 -4.44 -2.48 -2.95
CA VAL A 82 -3.87 -1.14 -3.14
C VAL A 82 -2.88 -1.11 -4.30
N ASP A 83 -2.75 0.05 -4.93
CA ASP A 83 -1.78 0.28 -6.00
C ASP A 83 -0.33 0.16 -5.48
N ALA A 84 0.47 -0.68 -6.14
CA ALA A 84 1.87 -0.91 -5.79
C ALA A 84 2.83 0.20 -6.25
N THR A 85 2.40 1.08 -7.17
CA THR A 85 3.28 2.04 -7.86
C THR A 85 4.07 2.95 -6.91
N PRO A 86 3.47 3.54 -5.85
CA PRO A 86 4.22 4.40 -4.93
C PRO A 86 5.31 3.65 -4.15
N PHE A 87 5.07 2.38 -3.80
CA PHE A 87 6.05 1.54 -3.11
C PHE A 87 7.17 1.07 -4.04
N ARG A 88 6.83 0.68 -5.28
CA ARG A 88 7.82 0.33 -6.31
C ARG A 88 8.78 1.48 -6.59
N ASN A 89 8.26 2.69 -6.76
CA ASN A 89 9.07 3.90 -7.00
C ASN A 89 9.97 4.22 -5.81
N TRP A 90 9.44 4.10 -4.59
CA TRP A 90 10.24 4.28 -3.38
C TRP A 90 11.37 3.26 -3.27
N TYR A 91 11.07 1.98 -3.49
CA TYR A 91 12.04 0.89 -3.40
C TYR A 91 13.14 1.04 -4.45
N PHE A 92 12.77 1.41 -5.68
CA PHE A 92 13.73 1.71 -6.73
C PHE A 92 14.65 2.86 -6.32
N ARG A 93 14.12 3.97 -5.79
CA ARG A 93 14.95 5.10 -5.34
C ARG A 93 15.87 4.71 -4.18
N ARG A 94 15.39 3.89 -3.24
CA ARG A 94 16.12 3.44 -2.05
C ARG A 94 17.27 2.48 -2.38
N TYR A 95 17.02 1.48 -3.21
CA TYR A 95 17.93 0.34 -3.41
C TYR A 95 18.50 0.19 -4.82
N ASP A 96 18.00 0.96 -5.80
CA ASP A 96 18.29 0.78 -7.24
C ASP A 96 17.81 -0.55 -7.84
N ILE A 97 16.82 -1.16 -7.18
CA ILE A 97 16.26 -2.43 -7.59
C ILE A 97 14.82 -2.18 -8.02
N TYR A 98 14.48 -2.63 -9.22
CA TYR A 98 13.14 -2.49 -9.75
C TYR A 98 12.30 -3.72 -9.41
N LEU A 99 11.36 -3.57 -8.47
CA LEU A 99 10.46 -4.65 -8.07
C LEU A 99 9.51 -5.03 -9.21
N GLY A 100 9.23 -6.32 -9.39
CA GLY A 100 8.24 -6.81 -10.35
C GLY A 100 8.61 -6.70 -11.83
N LYS A 101 9.88 -6.46 -12.19
CA LYS A 101 10.36 -6.89 -13.50
C LYS A 101 10.30 -8.42 -13.53
N LYS A 102 9.62 -9.01 -14.52
CA LYS A 102 9.93 -10.39 -14.89
C LYS A 102 11.42 -10.39 -15.22
N LYS A 103 12.21 -11.30 -14.64
CA LYS A 103 13.52 -11.62 -15.20
C LYS A 103 13.21 -11.99 -16.65
N LYS A 104 13.48 -11.10 -17.62
CA LYS A 104 13.64 -11.55 -18.99
C LYS A 104 14.87 -12.45 -18.90
N VAL A 105 14.64 -13.75 -18.88
CA VAL A 105 15.62 -14.71 -19.37
C VAL A 105 15.69 -14.46 -20.87
N THR A 106 16.24 -13.32 -21.26
CA THR A 106 16.94 -13.19 -22.52
C THR A 106 18.36 -13.55 -22.16
N GLU A 107 18.62 -14.87 -22.17
CA GLU A 107 19.96 -15.37 -22.41
C GLU A 107 20.43 -14.77 -23.74
N LYS A 108 21.13 -13.64 -23.69
CA LYS A 108 22.12 -13.33 -24.70
C LYS A 108 23.46 -13.74 -24.09
N LYS A 109 23.87 -14.96 -24.42
CA LYS A 109 25.22 -15.46 -24.17
C LYS A 109 26.15 -14.75 -25.17
N ASP A 110 27.07 -13.93 -24.68
CA ASP A 110 28.29 -13.63 -25.41
C ASP A 110 29.30 -14.78 -25.16
N LYS A 111 30.24 -14.98 -26.09
CA LYS A 111 31.11 -16.17 -26.19
C LYS A 111 32.02 -16.49 -24.99
N ASP A 112 32.03 -15.68 -23.93
CA ASP A 112 32.90 -15.86 -22.75
C ASP A 112 32.14 -15.88 -21.38
N GLY A 113 30.84 -16.17 -21.35
CA GLY A 113 30.16 -16.56 -20.10
C GLY A 113 30.09 -15.50 -18.98
N LYS A 114 30.40 -14.22 -19.25
CA LYS A 114 30.22 -13.12 -18.28
C LYS A 114 28.88 -12.42 -18.46
N VAL A 115 28.10 -12.38 -17.38
CA VAL A 115 26.84 -11.60 -17.29
C VAL A 115 27.18 -10.11 -17.24
N ILE A 116 27.01 -9.41 -18.36
CA ILE A 116 27.17 -7.94 -18.42
C ILE A 116 25.79 -7.30 -18.28
N GLU A 117 25.46 -6.83 -17.07
CA GLU A 117 24.38 -5.86 -16.91
C GLU A 117 24.82 -4.53 -17.54
N LYS A 118 24.24 -4.16 -18.69
CA LYS A 118 24.32 -2.77 -19.21
C LYS A 118 23.63 -1.85 -18.21
N LYS A 119 24.40 -1.33 -17.25
CA LYS A 119 23.98 -0.22 -16.38
C LYS A 119 23.94 1.04 -17.24
N GLU A 120 22.74 1.44 -17.66
CA GLU A 120 22.50 2.82 -18.07
C GLU A 120 22.93 3.73 -16.92
N LYS A 121 24.08 4.41 -17.09
CA LYS A 121 24.66 5.30 -16.09
C LYS A 121 23.77 6.53 -15.99
N LYS A 122 22.78 6.51 -15.09
CA LYS A 122 22.05 7.71 -14.69
C LYS A 122 23.00 8.69 -14.00
N PRO A 123 22.82 10.01 -14.16
CA PRO A 123 23.68 11.04 -13.56
C PRO A 123 23.37 11.17 -12.07
N VAL A 124 23.71 10.15 -11.29
CA VAL A 124 23.58 10.17 -9.83
C VAL A 124 24.97 10.24 -9.25
N SER A 125 25.20 11.13 -8.29
CA SER A 125 26.52 11.28 -7.67
C SER A 125 27.04 9.94 -7.14
N ALA A 126 28.35 9.72 -7.26
CA ALA A 126 28.99 8.47 -6.82
C ALA A 126 28.68 8.13 -5.36
N ALA A 127 28.57 9.16 -4.50
CA ALA A 127 28.15 9.03 -3.10
C ALA A 127 26.74 8.41 -2.97
N THR A 128 25.78 8.87 -3.76
CA THR A 128 24.41 8.34 -3.77
C THR A 128 24.39 6.88 -4.23
N GLN A 129 25.21 6.53 -5.22
CA GLN A 129 25.29 5.15 -5.70
C GLN A 129 25.92 4.21 -4.65
N LYS A 130 26.97 4.66 -3.96
CA LYS A 130 27.60 3.91 -2.84
C LYS A 130 26.62 3.65 -1.71
N LEU A 131 25.83 4.66 -1.34
CA LEU A 131 24.80 4.53 -0.30
C LEU A 131 23.69 3.53 -0.68
N ARG A 132 23.23 3.56 -1.94
CA ARG A 132 22.20 2.62 -2.43
C ARG A 132 22.70 1.18 -2.39
N ARG A 133 23.95 0.94 -2.79
CA ARG A 133 24.58 -0.40 -2.72
C ARG A 133 24.67 -0.92 -1.29
N HIS A 134 25.14 -0.08 -0.36
CA HIS A 134 25.21 -0.43 1.07
C HIS A 134 23.84 -0.71 1.68
N ARG A 135 22.79 0.01 1.25
CA ARG A 135 21.41 -0.27 1.67
C ARG A 135 20.91 -1.59 1.08
N ALA A 136 21.19 -1.85 -0.20
CA ALA A 136 20.75 -3.06 -0.88
C ALA A 136 21.39 -4.33 -0.30
N SER A 137 22.63 -4.25 0.18
CA SER A 137 23.31 -5.39 0.83
C SER A 137 22.73 -5.73 2.21
N LYS A 138 22.09 -4.76 2.89
CA LYS A 138 21.49 -4.94 4.22
C LYS A 138 19.98 -5.18 4.17
N ARG A 139 19.40 -5.39 2.98
CA ARG A 139 17.96 -5.58 2.84
C ARG A 139 17.53 -6.98 3.26
N THR A 140 16.33 -7.07 3.80
CA THR A 140 15.64 -8.35 3.97
C THR A 140 15.10 -8.81 2.62
N ALA A 141 15.24 -10.10 2.30
CA ALA A 141 14.63 -10.67 1.11
C ALA A 141 13.09 -10.62 1.24
N LEU A 142 12.42 -10.29 0.14
CA LEU A 142 10.95 -10.27 0.12
C LEU A 142 10.43 -11.71 -0.02
N GLY A 143 9.33 -12.01 0.67
CA GLY A 143 8.66 -13.30 0.50
C GLY A 143 8.13 -13.47 -0.93
N ALA A 144 8.23 -14.68 -1.47
CA ALA A 144 7.74 -15.03 -2.81
C ALA A 144 6.30 -14.54 -3.11
N PRO A 145 5.28 -14.73 -2.24
CA PRO A 145 3.93 -14.24 -2.53
C PRO A 145 3.85 -12.72 -2.63
N PHE A 146 4.66 -12.01 -1.83
CA PHE A 146 4.69 -10.54 -1.86
C PHE A 146 5.38 -10.01 -3.13
N GLU A 147 6.42 -10.68 -3.63
CA GLU A 147 7.03 -10.34 -4.92
C GLU A 147 6.06 -10.54 -6.10
N LEU A 148 5.21 -11.57 -6.05
CA LEU A 148 4.18 -11.81 -7.06
C LEU A 148 3.16 -10.66 -7.10
N GLN A 149 2.77 -10.13 -5.94
CA GLN A 149 1.88 -8.95 -5.86
C GLN A 149 2.51 -7.70 -6.50
N PHE A 150 3.81 -7.46 -6.30
CA PHE A 150 4.51 -6.37 -6.99
C PHE A 150 4.59 -6.55 -8.51
N ARG A 151 4.56 -7.80 -9.02
CA ARG A 151 4.45 -8.06 -10.46
C ARG A 151 3.05 -7.75 -10.96
N ALA A 152 2.01 -8.12 -10.21
CA ALA A 152 0.62 -7.81 -10.52
C ALA A 152 0.30 -6.30 -10.40
N GLY A 153 1.11 -5.55 -9.65
CA GLY A 153 0.90 -4.13 -9.39
C GLY A 153 -0.19 -3.85 -8.35
N ARG A 154 -0.68 -4.89 -7.66
CA ARG A 154 -1.75 -4.82 -6.65
C ARG A 154 -1.26 -5.51 -5.38
N LEU A 155 -1.14 -4.76 -4.30
CA LEU A 155 -0.73 -5.28 -3.00
C LEU A 155 -1.95 -5.50 -2.11
N LEU A 156 -1.91 -6.53 -1.28
CA LEU A 156 -2.92 -6.73 -0.23
C LEU A 156 -2.54 -5.92 1.00
N ALA A 157 -3.53 -5.27 1.59
CA ALA A 157 -3.36 -4.47 2.79
C ALA A 157 -4.56 -4.61 3.71
N GLN A 158 -4.35 -4.48 5.01
CA GLN A 158 -5.43 -4.44 6.00
C GLN A 158 -5.64 -3.01 6.48
N LEU A 159 -6.89 -2.55 6.49
CA LEU A 159 -7.26 -1.27 7.08
C LEU A 159 -7.19 -1.33 8.60
N THR A 160 -6.50 -0.39 9.23
CA THR A 160 -6.38 -0.30 10.69
C THR A 160 -7.16 0.87 11.27
N SER A 161 -7.48 1.87 10.45
CA SER A 161 -8.29 3.02 10.84
C SER A 161 -9.79 2.73 10.84
N ARG A 162 -10.58 3.60 11.50
CA ARG A 162 -12.05 3.61 11.46
C ARG A 162 -12.52 4.83 10.64
N PRO A 163 -12.79 4.70 9.32
CA PRO A 163 -13.07 5.84 8.46
C PRO A 163 -14.28 6.68 8.88
N GLY A 164 -15.30 6.07 9.48
CA GLY A 164 -16.49 6.77 9.97
C GLY A 164 -16.29 7.67 11.19
N GLN A 165 -15.12 7.59 11.85
CA GLN A 165 -14.76 8.40 13.03
C GLN A 165 -13.54 9.30 12.76
N VAL A 166 -12.57 8.79 12.00
CA VAL A 166 -11.28 9.45 11.73
C VAL A 166 -11.26 10.16 10.37
N GLY A 167 -12.14 9.79 9.45
CA GLY A 167 -12.23 10.40 8.12
C GLY A 167 -11.19 9.87 7.12
N ARG A 168 -10.42 8.85 7.49
CA ARG A 168 -9.32 8.26 6.69
C ARG A 168 -9.41 6.74 6.66
N ALA A 169 -8.95 6.13 5.57
CA ALA A 169 -8.83 4.69 5.39
C ALA A 169 -7.35 4.32 5.29
N ASP A 170 -6.67 4.28 6.42
CA ASP A 170 -5.24 4.00 6.53
C ASP A 170 -5.04 2.55 6.97
N GLY A 171 -3.90 1.96 6.59
CA GLY A 171 -3.66 0.54 6.79
C GLY A 171 -2.21 0.12 6.73
N ILE A 172 -2.00 -1.19 6.76
CA ILE A 172 -0.69 -1.84 6.74
C ILE A 172 -0.70 -2.88 5.62
N LEU A 173 0.40 -2.96 4.85
CA LEU A 173 0.57 -4.00 3.84
C LEU A 173 0.70 -5.38 4.51
N LEU A 174 0.09 -6.40 3.91
CA LEU A 174 0.18 -7.77 4.42
C LEU A 174 1.48 -8.42 3.95
N GLU A 175 2.26 -8.91 4.91
CA GLU A 175 3.53 -9.59 4.69
C GLU A 175 3.64 -10.83 5.60
N GLY A 176 4.50 -11.80 5.22
CA GLY A 176 4.80 -12.97 6.04
C GLY A 176 3.56 -13.79 6.39
N ALA A 177 3.42 -14.14 7.67
CA ALA A 177 2.29 -14.93 8.19
C ALA A 177 0.93 -14.23 8.03
N ALA A 178 0.90 -12.89 7.97
CA ALA A 178 -0.35 -12.16 7.75
C ALA A 178 -0.82 -12.20 6.28
N LEU A 179 0.03 -12.67 5.37
CA LEU A 179 -0.27 -12.83 3.94
C LEU A 179 -0.49 -14.28 3.53
N ALA A 180 0.09 -15.25 4.25
CA ALA A 180 -0.07 -16.68 4.02
C ALA A 180 -1.54 -17.10 4.26
#